data_AF-A0A8E2F6S9-F1
#
_entry.id   AF-A0A8E2F6S9-F1
#
_cell.length_a   1.000
_cell.length_b   1.000
_cell.length_c   1.000
_cell.angle_alpha   90.00
_cell.angle_beta   90.00
_cell.angle_gamma   90.00
#
_symmetry.space_group_name_H-M   'P 1'
#
loop_
_entity.id
_entity.type
_entity.pdbx_description
1 polymer ?
#
loop_
_entity_poly.entity_id
_entity_poly.type
_entity_poly.pdbx_seq_one_letter_code
_entity_poly.pdbx_strand_id
1 'polypeptide(L)' 'FITRNCEAALQTLRSEGEERISWVDAICINQDDIQERNSQVRLMPAVYHQATRVLAYLG' A
#
# COMPACT_ATOMS: atom_id res chain seq x y z
N PHE A 1 -9.61 -10.97 -3.42
CA PHE A 1 -9.10 -10.90 -4.80
C PHE A 1 -7.99 -9.86 -4.80
N ILE A 2 -6.79 -10.21 -5.28
CA ILE A 2 -5.66 -9.28 -5.38
C ILE A 2 -5.71 -8.64 -6.77
N THR A 3 -5.58 -7.31 -6.85
CA THR A 3 -5.52 -6.61 -8.13
C THR A 3 -4.17 -6.86 -8.82
N ARG A 4 -4.14 -6.87 -10.16
CA ARG A 4 -2.89 -7.11 -10.92
C ARG A 4 -1.76 -6.15 -10.55
N ASN A 5 -2.10 -4.89 -10.26
CA ASN A 5 -1.12 -3.89 -9.83
C ASN A 5 -0.49 -4.26 -8.47
N CYS A 6 -1.31 -4.66 -7.49
CA CYS A 6 -0.81 -5.11 -6.18
C CYS A 6 0.05 -6.38 -6.31
N GLU A 7 -0.36 -7.34 -7.14
CA GLU A 7 0.44 -8.53 -7.42
C GLU A 7 1.81 -8.18 -8.02
N ALA A 8 1.85 -7.29 -9.03
CA ALA A 8 3.10 -6.86 -9.65
C ALA A 8 4.00 -6.07 -8.69
N ALA A 9 3.40 -5.25 -7.82
CA ALA A 9 4.13 -4.58 -6.74
C ALA A 9 4.77 -5.59 -5.79
N LEU A 10 4.00 -6.58 -5.32
CA LEU A 10 4.51 -7.63 -4.43
C LEU A 10 5.61 -8.46 -5.08
N GLN A 11 5.49 -8.79 -6.37
CA GLN A 11 6.55 -9.47 -7.12
C GLN A 11 7.82 -8.63 -7.20
N THR A 12 7.69 -7.32 -7.45
CA THR A 12 8.83 -6.38 -7.50
C THR A 12 9.49 -6.22 -6.13
N LEU A 13 8.72 -6.34 -5.06
CA LEU A 13 9.21 -6.25 -3.68
C LEU A 13 9.86 -7.54 -3.16
N ARG A 14 9.69 -8.66 -3.88
CA ARG A 14 10.40 -9.91 -3.58
C ARG A 14 11.89 -9.73 -3.87
N SER A 15 12.73 -10.18 -2.95
CA SER A 15 14.17 -10.32 -3.15
C SER A 15 14.46 -11.79 -3.43
N GLU A 16 15.31 -12.08 -4.42
CA GLU A 16 15.64 -13.46 -4.81
C GLU A 16 16.44 -14.22 -3.72
N GLY A 17 17.03 -13.51 -2.76
CA GLY A 17 17.90 -14.10 -1.74
C GLY A 17 17.25 -14.40 -0.39
N GLU A 18 16.06 -13.86 -0.09
CA GLU A 18 15.41 -14.01 1.23
C GLU A 18 13.89 -14.10 1.13
N GLU A 19 13.31 -15.09 1.80
CA GLU A 19 11.87 -15.20 1.98
C GLU A 19 11.37 -14.05 2.86
N ARG A 20 10.49 -13.20 2.31
CA ARG A 20 9.92 -12.06 3.04
C ARG A 20 8.40 -12.21 3.16
N ILE A 21 7.93 -12.42 4.39
CA ILE A 21 6.50 -12.38 4.70
C ILE A 21 6.04 -10.93 4.66
N SER A 22 5.15 -10.62 3.73
CA SER A 22 4.57 -9.28 3.57
C SER A 22 3.10 -9.32 3.96
N TRP A 23 2.70 -8.43 4.86
CA TRP A 23 1.29 -8.21 5.19
C TRP A 23 0.80 -7.04 4.36
N VAL A 24 -0.28 -7.26 3.61
CA VAL A 24 -0.94 -6.22 2.82
C VAL A 24 -2.25 -5.89 3.50
N ASP A 25 -2.31 -4.72 4.11
CA ASP A 25 -3.58 -4.09 4.44
C ASP A 25 -3.95 -3.17 3.28
N ALA A 26 -4.91 -3.59 2.48
CA ALA A 26 -5.43 -2.73 1.43
C ALA A 26 -6.22 -1.62 2.12
N ILE A 27 -5.64 -0.42 2.24
CA ILE A 27 -6.43 0.77 2.53
C ILE A 27 -7.37 0.94 1.33
N CYS A 28 -8.56 0.35 1.43
CA CYS A 28 -9.65 0.55 0.48
C CYS A 28 -10.13 1.99 0.65
N ILE A 29 -9.36 2.95 0.16
CA ILE A 29 -9.85 4.31 0.00
C ILE A 29 -10.87 4.25 -1.13
N ASN A 30 -12.15 4.33 -0.79
CA ASN A 30 -13.18 4.50 -1.79
C ASN A 30 -12.96 5.84 -2.51
N GLN A 31 -12.53 5.79 -3.77
CA GLN A 31 -12.20 7.00 -4.53
C GLN A 31 -13.45 7.82 -4.90
N ASP A 32 -14.61 7.17 -4.94
CA ASP A 32 -15.91 7.78 -5.28
C ASP A 32 -16.57 8.45 -4.06
N ASP A 33 -16.22 8.04 -2.84
CA ASP A 33 -16.65 8.72 -1.61
C ASP A 33 -15.63 9.80 -1.21
N ILE A 34 -15.95 11.05 -1.54
CA ILE A 34 -15.07 12.20 -1.25
C ILE A 34 -14.86 12.39 0.25
N GLN A 35 -15.86 12.12 1.09
CA GLN A 35 -15.75 12.35 2.54
C GLN A 35 -14.86 11.30 3.18
N GLU A 36 -15.05 10.04 2.81
CA GLU A 36 -14.18 8.95 3.23
C GLU A 36 -12.76 9.16 2.72
N ARG A 37 -12.60 9.41 1.42
CA ARG A 37 -11.30 9.65 0.78
C ARG A 37 -10.52 10.75 1.49
N ASN A 38 -11.14 11.89 1.74
CA ASN A 38 -10.49 13.00 2.43
C ASN A 38 -10.09 12.61 3.86
N SER A 39 -10.89 11.80 4.54
CA SER A 39 -10.59 11.31 5.89
C SER A 39 -9.41 10.35 5.89
N GLN A 40 -9.38 9.40 4.96
CA GLN A 40 -8.28 8.44 4.81
C GLN A 40 -6.98 9.13 4.37
N VAL A 41 -7.04 10.04 3.40
CA VAL A 41 -5.87 10.80 2.92
C VAL A 41 -5.23 11.65 4.03
N ARG A 42 -6.05 12.19 4.96
CA ARG A 42 -5.52 12.90 6.14
C ARG A 42 -4.75 12.00 7.11
N LEU A 43 -5.00 10.68 7.13
CA LEU A 43 -4.29 9.73 7.99
C LEU A 43 -2.95 9.29 7.38
N MET A 44 -2.81 9.31 6.05
CA MET A 44 -1.63 8.80 5.34
C MET A 44 -0.30 9.41 5.82
N PRO A 45 -0.17 10.74 6.08
CA PRO A 45 1.08 11.29 6.61
C PRO A 45 1.51 10.66 7.93
N ALA A 46 0.56 10.39 8.83
CA ALA A 46 0.86 9.77 10.13
C ALA A 46 1.29 8.31 9.98
N VAL A 47 0.67 7.57 9.05
CA VAL A 47 1.05 6.18 8.71
C VAL A 47 2.46 6.15 8.13
N TYR A 48 2.75 7.02 7.16
CA TYR A 48 4.06 7.11 6.52
C TYR A 48 5.16 7.54 7.49
N HIS A 49 4.85 8.45 8.41
CA HIS A 49 5.80 8.89 9.43
C HIS A 49 6.19 7.76 10.40
N GLN A 50 5.27 6.84 10.68
CA GLN A 50 5.52 5.70 11.58
C GLN A 50 6.20 4.52 10.88
N ALA A 51 6.27 4.51 9.54
CA ALA A 51 6.90 3.44 8.79
C ALA A 51 8.43 3.56 8.81
N THR A 52 9.13 2.45 9.05
CA THR A 52 10.61 2.39 8.92
C THR A 52 11.06 2.67 7.49
N ARG A 53 10.27 2.26 6.50
CA ARG A 53 10.52 2.50 5.08
C ARG A 53 9.19 2.58 4.34
N VAL A 54 9.05 3.59 3.49
CA VAL A 54 7.90 3.73 2.58
C VAL A 54 8.36 3.38 1.17
N LEU A 55 7.58 2.55 0.48
CA LEU A 55 7.81 2.16 -0.91
C LEU A 55 6.60 2.57 -1.73
N ALA A 56 6.82 3.42 -2.73
CA ALA A 56 5.79 3.83 -3.67
C ALA A 56 5.91 2.99 -4.95
N TYR A 57 4.79 2.38 -5.36
CA TYR A 57 4.67 1.64 -6.61
C TYR A 57 3.53 2.27 -7.41
N LEU A 58 3.83 2.75 -8.61
CA LEU A 58 2.89 3.54 -9.40
C LEU A 58 2.12 2.72 -10.45
N GLY A 59 2.49 1.44 -10.63
CA GLY A 59 1.98 0.63 -11.75
C GLY A 59 2.67 0.98 -13.05
#